data_AF-A0A7S4SLW8-F1
#
_entry.id   AF-A0A7S4SLW8-F1
#
_cell.length_a   1.000
_cell.length_b   1.000
_cell.length_c   1.000
_cell.angle_alpha   90.00
_cell.angle_beta   90.00
_cell.angle_gamma   90.00
#
_symmetry.space_group_name_H-M   'P 1'
#
loop_
_entity.id
_entity.type
_entity.pdbx_description
1 polymer ?
#
loop_
_entity_poly.entity_id
_entity_poly.type
_entity_poly.pdbx_seq_one_letter_code
_entity_poly.pdbx_strand_id
1 'polypeptide(L)'
;MLAGILPDGLAELDIVFSEPREASDQPSEGGGGGGGGGGTRKPLRIWAVSDIHSDMKDNMAWVRSVASQRGAFSEDCLIVAGDVASCLETIRETLAAFKAAFRYVFFVPGNHDLWCRVGRGTALDSLDKFRAIMALCDELGVLTKPAELPPTAVGGQPLLVVPILSWHHQSFDTEPPIDPSWSGIPPVEKCLNDYHMCRWPKGLAHTDDTVAQHFDDENDRLWAGSPVADGCLPESAGKRFAAVISFSHFLPRIELCPEKRFLTFPTLLQAVGSTFLGARVARLRPDVHVFGHTHFGWDAVLDGVRYVQAPLSYPAERRARSFTVALEGWCPAADKLDEGPQEPFLVWIEASGGTEGGFLPKRRGGAWANFYEHYARRPQETRLMPMYVAMQFEWRGAGEPPVGWAGQAPAAAFVDAADLMEPYIERIEKELAKEDLAKLGGGFARLGPGDLAARLQRATAGSGPHIWLFDVRPLPDFERGHLEGALSVPLDSLMRLAMVQPRSRRLAILERLTDSSALKVVCDAEGGDENLRATRILRMIVSARTNSFLRLSGGPRNWRTAGLPEATGHDDGLPPAEGT
;
A
#
# COMPACT_ATOMS: atom_id res chain seq x y z
N MET A 1 -14.71 12.10 6.65
CA MET A 1 -15.17 12.50 5.29
C MET A 1 -14.76 11.45 4.27
N LEU A 2 -15.45 10.30 4.23
CA LEU A 2 -15.43 9.33 3.13
C LEU A 2 -16.73 8.51 3.23
N ALA A 3 -17.84 9.18 2.89
CA ALA A 3 -19.13 8.55 2.66
C ALA A 3 -19.85 9.41 1.61
N GLY A 4 -20.17 8.80 0.47
CA GLY A 4 -21.01 9.39 -0.58
C GLY A 4 -20.30 10.40 -1.47
N ILE A 5 -20.14 10.05 -2.75
CA ILE A 5 -20.58 10.80 -3.94
C ILE A 5 -20.39 9.82 -5.11
N LEU A 6 -21.45 9.08 -5.42
CA LEU A 6 -21.76 8.80 -6.82
C LEU A 6 -22.47 10.07 -7.31
N PRO A 7 -22.00 10.77 -8.35
CA PRO A 7 -22.80 11.78 -8.98
C PRO A 7 -23.87 11.08 -9.84
N ASP A 8 -25.12 11.15 -9.39
CA ASP A 8 -26.27 11.03 -10.28
C ASP A 8 -26.21 12.14 -11.33
N GLY A 9 -26.36 11.79 -12.60
CA GLY A 9 -26.59 12.73 -13.69
C GLY A 9 -25.64 12.60 -14.87
N LEU A 10 -25.95 11.68 -15.79
CA LEU A 10 -25.59 11.84 -17.20
C LEU A 10 -26.84 11.53 -18.03
N ALA A 11 -27.64 12.58 -18.23
CA ALA A 11 -28.58 12.65 -19.33
C ALA A 11 -27.82 12.99 -20.62
N GLU A 12 -28.16 12.24 -21.67
CA GLU A 12 -28.05 12.54 -23.10
C GLU A 12 -26.82 13.32 -23.61
N LEU A 13 -25.92 12.59 -24.28
CA LEU A 13 -25.10 13.16 -25.35
C LEU A 13 -25.16 12.21 -26.55
N ASP A 14 -25.89 12.64 -27.57
CA ASP A 14 -25.89 12.07 -28.92
C ASP A 14 -24.48 12.11 -29.50
N ILE A 15 -23.93 10.95 -29.88
CA ILE A 15 -22.69 10.85 -30.64
C ILE A 15 -23.07 10.42 -32.06
N VAL A 16 -22.89 11.35 -33.00
CA VAL A 16 -22.97 11.12 -34.45
C VAL A 16 -21.78 10.28 -34.89
N PHE A 17 -22.04 9.12 -35.49
CA PHE A 17 -21.02 8.28 -36.12
C PHE A 17 -20.48 8.93 -37.39
N SER A 18 -19.15 8.99 -37.55
CA SER A 18 -18.49 9.19 -38.84
C SER A 18 -17.71 7.93 -39.21
N GLU A 19 -17.97 7.43 -40.42
CA GLU A 19 -17.41 6.17 -40.95
C GLU A 19 -15.91 6.26 -41.27
N PRO A 20 -15.19 5.11 -41.32
CA PRO A 20 -13.75 5.08 -41.53
C PRO A 20 -13.38 5.31 -43.00
N ARG A 21 -12.32 6.09 -43.24
CA ARG A 21 -11.66 6.16 -44.55
C ARG A 21 -10.65 5.02 -44.68
N GLU A 22 -10.77 4.25 -45.76
CA GLU A 22 -9.81 3.26 -46.22
C GLU A 22 -8.46 3.93 -46.54
N ALA A 23 -7.37 3.36 -46.02
CA ALA A 23 -6.02 3.67 -46.45
C ALA A 23 -5.50 2.50 -47.28
N SER A 24 -5.38 2.72 -48.58
CA SER A 24 -4.68 1.84 -49.52
C SER A 24 -3.17 2.11 -49.41
N ASP A 25 -2.37 1.08 -49.15
CA ASP A 25 -0.93 1.12 -49.39
C ASP A 25 -0.50 -0.14 -50.15
N GLN A 26 0.06 0.06 -51.34
CA GLN A 26 0.71 -0.98 -52.13
C GLN A 26 2.20 -1.07 -51.77
N PRO A 27 2.81 -2.27 -51.83
CA PRO A 27 4.21 -2.45 -51.49
C PRO A 27 5.12 -2.06 -52.66
N SER A 28 6.22 -1.36 -52.36
CA SER A 28 7.32 -1.18 -53.31
C SER A 28 8.37 -2.29 -53.11
N GLU A 29 8.64 -3.03 -54.17
CA GLU A 29 9.76 -3.98 -54.25
C GLU A 29 11.08 -3.23 -54.36
N GLY A 30 12.05 -3.63 -53.54
CA GLY A 30 13.44 -3.23 -53.65
C GLY A 30 14.32 -4.34 -53.05
N GLY A 31 14.89 -5.18 -53.91
CA GLY A 31 15.72 -6.31 -53.52
C GLY A 31 17.16 -5.94 -53.12
N GLY A 32 17.77 -6.84 -52.34
CA GLY A 32 19.22 -7.02 -52.29
C GLY A 32 19.86 -6.84 -50.91
N GLY A 33 20.36 -7.94 -50.33
CA GLY A 33 21.41 -7.89 -49.31
C GLY A 33 21.20 -8.83 -48.13
N GLY A 34 21.53 -10.12 -48.31
CA GLY A 34 21.69 -11.06 -47.20
C GLY A 34 22.85 -10.64 -46.29
N GLY A 35 22.53 -10.40 -45.02
CA GLY A 35 23.49 -10.20 -43.94
C GLY A 35 22.92 -10.81 -42.67
N GLY A 36 23.39 -12.01 -42.32
CA GLY A 36 23.07 -12.67 -41.05
C GLY A 36 23.67 -11.91 -39.88
N GLY A 37 22.95 -10.90 -39.38
CA GLY A 37 23.23 -10.27 -38.10
C GLY A 37 22.58 -11.11 -37.01
N GLY A 38 23.39 -11.79 -36.20
CA GLY A 38 22.94 -12.42 -34.95
C GLY A 38 22.46 -11.34 -33.98
N GLY A 39 21.21 -10.91 -34.11
CA GLY A 39 20.58 -10.00 -33.18
C GLY A 39 20.52 -10.67 -31.81
N THR A 40 21.26 -10.16 -30.84
CA THR A 40 21.18 -10.60 -29.46
C THR A 40 19.73 -10.42 -28.99
N ARG A 41 19.04 -11.51 -28.68
CA ARG A 41 17.67 -11.49 -28.12
C ARG A 41 17.65 -10.58 -26.89
N LYS A 42 16.69 -9.65 -26.80
CA LYS A 42 16.50 -8.85 -25.59
C LYS A 42 16.19 -9.79 -24.40
N PRO A 43 16.71 -9.51 -23.19
CA PRO A 43 16.41 -10.32 -22.01
C PRO A 43 14.91 -10.26 -21.70
N LEU A 44 14.35 -11.42 -21.34
CA LEU A 44 12.98 -11.52 -20.86
C LEU A 44 12.85 -10.81 -19.51
N ARG A 45 11.80 -9.99 -19.36
CA ARG A 45 11.39 -9.43 -18.06
C ARG A 45 9.98 -9.86 -17.72
N ILE A 46 9.73 -10.09 -16.42
CA ILE A 46 8.39 -10.33 -15.89
C ILE A 46 7.98 -9.14 -15.06
N TRP A 47 6.90 -8.52 -15.50
CA TRP A 47 6.28 -7.36 -14.92
C TRP A 47 4.97 -7.74 -14.24
N ALA A 48 4.52 -6.95 -13.27
CA ALA A 48 3.27 -7.16 -12.55
C ALA A 48 2.52 -5.85 -12.30
N VAL A 49 1.19 -5.92 -12.30
CA VAL A 49 0.29 -4.88 -11.82
C VAL A 49 -1.02 -5.52 -11.34
N SER A 50 -1.64 -4.94 -10.32
CA SER A 50 -3.00 -5.25 -9.89
C SER A 50 -3.83 -3.97 -9.80
N ASP A 51 -5.14 -4.11 -9.62
CA ASP A 51 -6.03 -3.00 -9.22
C ASP A 51 -5.93 -1.82 -10.20
N ILE A 52 -6.02 -2.13 -11.50
CA ILE A 52 -5.87 -1.14 -12.58
C ILE A 52 -7.05 -0.19 -12.61
N HIS A 53 -8.28 -0.66 -12.37
CA HIS A 53 -9.49 0.16 -12.37
C HIS A 53 -9.59 1.11 -13.57
N SER A 54 -9.40 0.59 -14.79
CA SER A 54 -9.37 1.37 -16.04
C SER A 54 -10.73 1.92 -16.47
N ASP A 55 -11.79 1.67 -15.69
CA ASP A 55 -13.02 2.49 -15.70
C ASP A 55 -12.70 3.98 -15.43
N MET A 56 -11.62 4.25 -14.68
CA MET A 56 -11.14 5.61 -14.39
C MET A 56 -10.32 6.13 -15.57
N LYS A 57 -10.66 7.34 -16.05
CA LYS A 57 -9.99 7.97 -17.21
C LYS A 57 -8.47 8.04 -17.05
N ASP A 58 -7.99 8.42 -15.88
CA ASP A 58 -6.55 8.55 -15.62
C ASP A 58 -5.84 7.18 -15.64
N ASN A 59 -6.48 6.14 -15.11
CA ASN A 59 -5.91 4.79 -15.14
C ASN A 59 -5.95 4.20 -16.56
N MET A 60 -6.98 4.47 -17.36
CA MET A 60 -6.96 4.11 -18.79
C MET A 60 -5.89 4.89 -19.56
N ALA A 61 -5.64 6.15 -19.22
CA ALA A 61 -4.54 6.92 -19.79
C ALA A 61 -3.18 6.29 -19.45
N TRP A 62 -3.00 5.79 -18.22
CA TRP A 62 -1.83 5.01 -17.82
C TRP A 62 -1.66 3.74 -18.66
N VAL A 63 -2.73 2.94 -18.82
CA VAL A 63 -2.71 1.73 -19.67
C VAL A 63 -2.23 2.06 -21.08
N ARG A 64 -2.81 3.10 -21.69
CA ARG A 64 -2.45 3.55 -23.05
C ARG A 64 -1.02 4.06 -23.11
N SER A 65 -0.55 4.77 -22.08
CA SER A 65 0.83 5.24 -21.96
C SER A 65 1.81 4.06 -21.99
N VAL A 66 1.61 3.06 -21.12
CA VAL A 66 2.43 1.83 -21.09
C VAL A 66 2.38 1.12 -22.44
N ALA A 67 1.20 0.94 -23.01
CA ALA A 67 1.04 0.25 -24.30
C ALA A 67 1.67 1.01 -25.48
N SER A 68 1.80 2.34 -25.38
CA SER A 68 2.39 3.18 -26.43
C SER A 68 3.93 3.16 -26.48
N GLN A 69 4.60 2.58 -25.47
CA GLN A 69 6.05 2.48 -25.41
C GLN A 69 6.58 1.44 -26.41
N ARG A 70 6.63 1.84 -27.70
CA ARG A 70 6.90 0.95 -28.84
C ARG A 70 8.20 0.16 -28.66
N GLY A 71 8.08 -1.16 -28.70
CA GLY A 71 9.22 -2.09 -28.65
C GLY A 71 9.93 -2.16 -27.29
N ALA A 72 9.42 -1.45 -26.27
CA ALA A 72 9.96 -1.53 -24.91
C ALA A 72 9.70 -2.91 -24.32
N PHE A 73 8.49 -3.45 -24.48
CA PHE A 73 8.03 -4.68 -23.82
C PHE A 73 7.81 -5.88 -24.76
N SER A 74 8.30 -5.80 -26.00
CA SER A 74 7.96 -6.77 -27.06
C SER A 74 8.43 -8.21 -26.80
N GLU A 75 9.36 -8.42 -25.86
CA GLU A 75 9.81 -9.75 -25.43
C GLU A 75 9.32 -10.14 -24.03
N ASP A 76 8.59 -9.24 -23.36
CA ASP A 76 8.31 -9.33 -21.94
C ASP A 76 6.99 -10.01 -21.62
N CYS A 77 6.86 -10.39 -20.35
CA CYS A 77 5.65 -10.89 -19.75
C CYS A 77 5.04 -9.86 -18.79
N LEU A 78 3.74 -9.64 -18.86
CA LEU A 78 2.96 -8.88 -17.88
C LEU A 78 1.99 -9.80 -17.13
N ILE A 79 2.04 -9.77 -15.79
CA ILE A 79 1.06 -10.36 -14.89
C ILE A 79 0.06 -9.27 -14.50
N VAL A 80 -1.22 -9.52 -14.75
CA VAL A 80 -2.33 -8.66 -14.35
C VAL A 80 -3.14 -9.38 -13.26
N ALA A 81 -2.91 -9.00 -12.00
CA ALA A 81 -3.46 -9.66 -10.81
C ALA A 81 -4.82 -9.07 -10.39
N GLY A 82 -5.77 -9.07 -11.33
CA GLY A 82 -7.17 -8.71 -11.11
C GLY A 82 -7.46 -7.22 -10.97
N ASP A 83 -8.77 -6.93 -10.92
CA ASP A 83 -9.38 -5.60 -10.86
C ASP A 83 -8.94 -4.69 -12.02
N VAL A 84 -9.20 -5.16 -13.23
CA VAL A 84 -9.00 -4.39 -14.45
C VAL A 84 -10.10 -3.35 -14.60
N ALA A 85 -11.36 -3.78 -14.71
CA ALA A 85 -12.52 -2.91 -14.86
C ALA A 85 -13.81 -3.69 -14.65
N SER A 86 -14.87 -3.00 -14.28
CA SER A 86 -16.20 -3.59 -14.11
C SER A 86 -17.00 -3.69 -15.42
N CYS A 87 -16.59 -3.03 -16.50
CA CYS A 87 -17.25 -3.14 -17.82
C CYS A 87 -16.47 -4.09 -18.73
N LEU A 88 -17.16 -5.04 -19.39
CA LEU A 88 -16.49 -6.05 -20.23
C LEU A 88 -15.73 -5.42 -21.41
N GLU A 89 -16.30 -4.37 -22.01
CA GLU A 89 -15.69 -3.59 -23.10
C GLU A 89 -14.40 -2.91 -22.64
N THR A 90 -14.38 -2.38 -21.41
CA THR A 90 -13.19 -1.73 -20.83
C THR A 90 -12.13 -2.77 -20.44
N ILE A 91 -12.53 -3.95 -19.96
CA ILE A 91 -11.62 -5.09 -19.79
C ILE A 91 -10.99 -5.46 -21.14
N ARG A 92 -11.80 -5.58 -22.21
CA ARG A 92 -11.31 -5.87 -23.56
C ARG A 92 -10.31 -4.83 -24.04
N GLU A 93 -10.64 -3.55 -23.95
CA GLU A 93 -9.75 -2.45 -24.36
C GLU A 93 -8.41 -2.52 -23.61
N THR A 94 -8.46 -2.75 -22.29
CA THR A 94 -7.27 -2.80 -21.44
C THR A 94 -6.38 -3.99 -21.77
N LEU A 95 -6.96 -5.20 -21.81
CA LEU A 95 -6.21 -6.41 -22.09
C LEU A 95 -5.68 -6.45 -23.53
N ALA A 96 -6.43 -5.93 -24.50
CA ALA A 96 -5.96 -5.80 -25.88
C ALA A 96 -4.79 -4.82 -25.99
N ALA A 97 -4.83 -3.69 -25.29
CA ALA A 97 -3.73 -2.73 -25.25
C ALA A 97 -2.45 -3.36 -24.69
N PHE A 98 -2.54 -4.08 -23.56
CA PHE A 98 -1.38 -4.80 -23.03
C PHE A 98 -0.90 -5.91 -23.95
N LYS A 99 -1.82 -6.69 -24.53
CA LYS A 99 -1.43 -7.77 -25.43
C LYS A 99 -0.73 -7.28 -26.70
N ALA A 100 -1.06 -6.07 -27.16
CA ALA A 100 -0.35 -5.43 -28.27
C ALA A 100 1.07 -4.98 -27.91
N ALA A 101 1.35 -4.73 -26.62
CA ALA A 101 2.64 -4.23 -26.14
C ALA A 101 3.56 -5.32 -25.59
N PHE A 102 3.01 -6.32 -24.91
CA PHE A 102 3.73 -7.41 -24.25
C PHE A 102 3.56 -8.73 -25.01
N ARG A 103 4.65 -9.52 -25.07
CA ARG A 103 4.63 -10.85 -25.70
C ARG A 103 3.68 -11.80 -24.96
N TYR A 104 3.80 -11.83 -23.64
CA TYR A 104 2.98 -12.64 -22.75
C TYR A 104 2.17 -11.73 -21.84
N VAL A 105 0.88 -12.00 -21.71
CA VAL A 105 0.01 -11.33 -20.72
C VAL A 105 -0.72 -12.45 -19.99
N PHE A 106 -0.55 -12.50 -18.67
CA PHE A 106 -1.28 -13.40 -17.79
C PHE A 106 -2.32 -12.61 -17.01
N PHE A 107 -3.49 -13.20 -16.78
CA PHE A 107 -4.59 -12.53 -16.09
C PHE A 107 -5.40 -13.49 -15.22
N VAL A 108 -5.83 -12.99 -14.06
CA VAL A 108 -6.92 -13.55 -13.25
C VAL A 108 -7.91 -12.42 -12.97
N PRO A 109 -9.23 -12.67 -13.04
CA PRO A 109 -10.22 -11.66 -12.66
C PRO A 109 -10.19 -11.40 -11.15
N GLY A 110 -10.36 -10.12 -10.79
CA GLY A 110 -10.63 -9.69 -9.42
C GLY A 110 -12.11 -9.54 -9.13
N ASN A 111 -12.46 -8.96 -7.98
CA ASN A 111 -13.86 -8.78 -7.61
C ASN A 111 -14.58 -7.76 -8.48
N HIS A 112 -13.94 -6.64 -8.76
CA HIS A 112 -14.49 -5.56 -9.58
C HIS A 112 -14.78 -6.05 -11.00
N ASP A 113 -13.93 -6.94 -11.53
CA ASP A 113 -14.13 -7.58 -12.83
C ASP A 113 -15.41 -8.41 -12.88
N LEU A 114 -15.93 -8.90 -11.75
CA LEU A 114 -17.14 -9.73 -11.68
C LEU A 114 -18.41 -8.97 -11.25
N TRP A 115 -18.34 -7.66 -11.05
CA TRP A 115 -19.50 -6.83 -10.74
C TRP A 115 -20.50 -6.76 -11.90
N CYS A 116 -21.76 -7.07 -11.66
CA CYS A 116 -22.86 -6.99 -12.63
C CYS A 116 -23.48 -5.59 -12.63
N ARG A 117 -22.98 -4.68 -13.49
CA ARG A 117 -23.60 -3.36 -13.67
C ARG A 117 -24.98 -3.50 -14.34
N VAL A 118 -26.00 -2.92 -13.71
CA VAL A 118 -27.38 -2.91 -14.24
C VAL A 118 -27.43 -2.16 -15.57
N GLY A 119 -27.97 -2.80 -16.61
CA GLY A 119 -28.31 -2.14 -17.89
C GLY A 119 -27.17 -1.97 -18.91
N ARG A 120 -25.98 -2.52 -18.68
CA ARG A 120 -24.83 -2.41 -19.61
C ARG A 120 -24.15 -3.74 -19.98
N GLY A 121 -24.85 -4.87 -19.89
CA GLY A 121 -24.26 -6.18 -20.24
C GLY A 121 -25.26 -7.26 -20.58
N THR A 122 -24.79 -8.29 -21.28
CA THR A 122 -25.54 -9.50 -21.66
C THR A 122 -25.43 -10.63 -20.64
N ALA A 123 -24.48 -10.55 -19.69
CA ALA A 123 -24.29 -11.55 -18.64
C ALA A 123 -25.43 -11.50 -17.62
N LEU A 124 -26.02 -12.65 -17.31
CA LEU A 124 -27.16 -12.76 -16.39
C LEU A 124 -26.71 -12.62 -14.93
N ASP A 125 -25.51 -13.11 -14.62
CA ASP A 125 -24.91 -13.12 -13.30
C ASP A 125 -23.36 -13.01 -13.35
N SER A 126 -22.71 -12.99 -12.18
CA SER A 126 -21.26 -12.85 -12.03
C SER A 126 -20.48 -14.05 -12.57
N LEU A 127 -21.08 -15.25 -12.56
CA LEU A 127 -20.44 -16.45 -13.10
C LEU A 127 -20.51 -16.47 -14.63
N ASP A 128 -21.62 -16.01 -15.21
CA ASP A 128 -21.71 -15.78 -16.66
C ASP A 128 -20.73 -14.70 -17.12
N LYS A 129 -20.57 -13.63 -16.33
CA LYS A 129 -19.57 -12.60 -16.61
C LYS A 129 -18.15 -13.15 -16.53
N PHE A 130 -17.84 -13.96 -15.52
CA PHE A 130 -16.58 -14.69 -15.43
C PHE A 130 -16.30 -15.50 -16.70
N ARG A 131 -17.27 -16.32 -17.15
CA ARG A 131 -17.12 -17.10 -18.39
C ARG A 131 -16.89 -16.21 -19.62
N ALA A 132 -17.59 -15.09 -19.72
CA ALA A 132 -17.40 -14.13 -20.81
C ALA A 132 -15.99 -13.50 -20.80
N ILE A 133 -15.47 -13.17 -19.62
CA ILE A 133 -14.09 -12.67 -19.44
C ILE A 133 -13.07 -13.75 -19.82
N MET A 134 -13.28 -15.00 -19.43
CA MET A 134 -12.39 -16.10 -19.79
C MET A 134 -12.38 -16.35 -21.30
N ALA A 135 -13.54 -16.29 -21.95
CA ALA A 135 -13.65 -16.39 -23.41
C ALA A 135 -12.97 -15.22 -24.14
N LEU A 136 -13.12 -14.00 -23.61
CA LEU A 136 -12.41 -12.81 -24.09
C LEU A 136 -10.89 -12.97 -23.98
N CYS A 137 -10.39 -13.54 -22.88
CA CYS A 137 -8.96 -13.78 -22.72
C CYS A 137 -8.43 -14.77 -23.75
N ASP A 138 -9.18 -15.85 -24.03
CA ASP A 138 -8.85 -16.82 -25.07
C ASP A 138 -8.80 -16.17 -26.46
N GLU A 139 -9.81 -15.35 -26.80
CA GLU A 139 -9.86 -14.58 -28.06
C GLU A 139 -8.64 -13.66 -28.25
N LEU A 140 -8.21 -12.99 -27.18
CA LEU A 140 -7.06 -12.08 -27.20
C LEU A 140 -5.70 -12.80 -27.08
N GLY A 141 -5.67 -14.09 -26.74
CA GLY A 141 -4.42 -14.80 -26.42
C GLY A 141 -3.77 -14.30 -25.11
N VAL A 142 -4.59 -13.89 -24.15
CA VAL A 142 -4.23 -13.62 -22.76
C VAL A 142 -4.29 -14.94 -21.97
N LEU A 143 -3.22 -15.24 -21.25
CA LEU A 143 -3.02 -16.52 -20.58
C LEU A 143 -3.70 -16.53 -19.21
N THR A 144 -4.60 -17.50 -19.01
CA THR A 144 -5.35 -17.67 -17.74
C THR A 144 -5.10 -19.04 -17.10
N LYS A 145 -4.13 -19.80 -17.61
CA LYS A 145 -3.73 -21.13 -17.15
C LYS A 145 -2.22 -21.18 -16.89
N PRO A 146 -1.73 -22.15 -16.10
CA PRO A 146 -0.30 -22.31 -15.88
C PRO A 146 0.43 -22.50 -17.22
N ALA A 147 1.53 -21.78 -17.41
CA ALA A 147 2.32 -21.88 -18.64
C ALA A 147 3.80 -21.65 -18.39
N GLU A 148 4.60 -22.35 -19.20
CA GLU A 148 6.06 -22.23 -19.21
C GLU A 148 6.48 -21.10 -20.16
N LEU A 149 7.24 -20.15 -19.64
CA LEU A 149 7.91 -19.13 -20.43
C LEU A 149 9.29 -19.63 -20.89
N PRO A 150 9.80 -19.14 -22.04
CA PRO A 150 10.97 -19.71 -22.69
C PRO A 150 12.20 -19.77 -21.76
N PRO A 151 13.13 -20.72 -22.01
CA PRO A 151 14.32 -20.90 -21.21
C PRO A 151 15.12 -19.62 -21.02
N THR A 152 15.54 -19.39 -19.78
CA THR A 152 16.36 -18.24 -19.44
C THR A 152 17.84 -18.54 -19.72
N ALA A 153 18.64 -17.50 -20.01
CA ALA A 153 20.09 -17.59 -20.13
C ALA A 153 20.75 -18.13 -18.83
N VAL A 154 20.06 -18.05 -17.69
CA VAL A 154 20.49 -18.62 -16.41
C VAL A 154 20.01 -20.08 -16.32
N GLY A 155 20.95 -21.02 -16.46
CA GLY A 155 20.68 -22.46 -16.25
C GLY A 155 19.86 -23.17 -17.34
N GLY A 156 19.41 -22.46 -18.39
CA GLY A 156 18.70 -23.04 -19.53
C GLY A 156 17.32 -23.63 -19.18
N GLN A 157 16.77 -23.30 -18.01
CA GLN A 157 15.47 -23.77 -17.54
C GLN A 157 14.37 -22.74 -17.85
N PRO A 158 13.13 -23.17 -18.17
CA PRO A 158 11.97 -22.30 -18.29
C PRO A 158 11.55 -21.66 -16.96
N LEU A 159 10.75 -20.61 -17.04
CA LEU A 159 10.01 -20.06 -15.89
C LEU A 159 8.59 -20.64 -15.91
N LEU A 160 8.02 -20.95 -14.75
CA LEU A 160 6.62 -21.34 -14.66
C LEU A 160 5.80 -20.18 -14.08
N VAL A 161 4.77 -19.74 -14.80
CA VAL A 161 3.80 -18.75 -14.31
C VAL A 161 2.47 -19.45 -14.04
N VAL A 162 1.92 -19.28 -12.83
CA VAL A 162 0.74 -20.01 -12.33
C VAL A 162 -0.38 -19.03 -11.90
N PRO A 163 -1.36 -18.75 -12.77
CA PRO A 163 -2.59 -18.06 -12.39
C PRO A 163 -3.42 -18.88 -11.40
N ILE A 164 -3.93 -18.24 -10.35
CA ILE A 164 -4.79 -18.84 -9.34
C ILE A 164 -6.08 -18.04 -9.23
N LEU A 165 -7.19 -18.62 -9.67
CA LEU A 165 -8.52 -18.09 -9.39
C LEU A 165 -8.81 -18.17 -7.90
N SER A 166 -9.45 -17.14 -7.37
CA SER A 166 -9.76 -17.07 -5.95
C SER A 166 -10.93 -16.14 -5.69
N TRP A 167 -11.54 -16.31 -4.52
CA TRP A 167 -12.49 -15.38 -3.95
C TRP A 167 -12.30 -15.27 -2.44
N HIS A 168 -12.96 -14.30 -1.82
CA HIS A 168 -12.92 -14.10 -0.38
C HIS A 168 -14.02 -14.87 0.38
N HIS A 169 -13.82 -15.11 1.68
CA HIS A 169 -14.89 -15.50 2.61
C HIS A 169 -14.63 -14.98 4.02
N GLN A 170 -15.70 -14.79 4.80
CA GLN A 170 -15.62 -14.12 6.11
C GLN A 170 -14.74 -14.84 7.14
N SER A 171 -14.65 -16.17 7.06
CA SER A 171 -13.86 -16.98 8.01
C SER A 171 -12.35 -16.87 7.78
N PHE A 172 -11.92 -16.16 6.74
CA PHE A 172 -10.51 -15.80 6.55
C PHE A 172 -10.01 -14.84 7.64
N ASP A 173 -10.88 -14.00 8.19
CA ASP A 173 -10.56 -13.13 9.31
C ASP A 173 -10.49 -13.93 10.61
N THR A 174 -9.28 -14.33 10.98
CA THR A 174 -8.99 -15.03 12.24
C THR A 174 -8.65 -14.09 13.40
N GLU A 175 -8.70 -12.78 13.18
CA GLU A 175 -8.43 -11.80 14.24
C GLU A 175 -9.68 -11.59 15.12
N PRO A 176 -9.54 -11.27 16.41
CA PRO A 176 -10.69 -10.95 17.26
C PRO A 176 -11.47 -9.73 16.72
N PRO A 177 -12.76 -9.60 17.07
CA PRO A 177 -13.50 -8.39 16.76
C PRO A 177 -12.94 -7.18 17.51
N ILE A 178 -13.10 -5.99 16.93
CA ILE A 178 -12.80 -4.72 17.61
C ILE A 178 -13.61 -4.63 18.92
N ASP A 179 -13.00 -4.02 19.95
CA ASP A 179 -13.64 -3.82 21.26
C ASP A 179 -15.00 -3.11 21.08
N PRO A 180 -16.10 -3.65 21.63
CA PRO A 180 -17.45 -3.13 21.42
C PRO A 180 -17.69 -1.74 22.01
N SER A 181 -16.74 -1.21 22.79
CA SER A 181 -16.73 0.20 23.21
C SER A 181 -16.56 1.16 22.03
N TRP A 182 -16.04 0.70 20.89
CA TRP A 182 -16.11 1.42 19.62
C TRP A 182 -17.41 1.10 18.90
N SER A 183 -18.28 2.11 18.80
CA SER A 183 -19.59 2.03 18.19
C SER A 183 -19.60 2.62 16.77
N GLY A 184 -20.50 2.13 15.94
CA GLY A 184 -20.69 2.63 14.57
C GLY A 184 -19.82 1.95 13.51
N ILE A 185 -19.11 0.88 13.87
CA ILE A 185 -18.36 0.06 12.90
C ILE A 185 -19.37 -0.72 12.04
N PRO A 186 -19.44 -0.47 10.72
CA PRO A 186 -20.37 -1.17 9.86
C PRO A 186 -19.97 -2.64 9.67
N PRO A 187 -20.94 -3.55 9.48
CA PRO A 187 -20.65 -4.92 9.08
C PRO A 187 -20.10 -4.93 7.64
N VAL A 188 -19.40 -6.00 7.25
CA VAL A 188 -18.65 -6.07 5.98
C VAL A 188 -19.53 -5.86 4.75
N GLU A 189 -20.79 -6.29 4.81
CA GLU A 189 -21.78 -6.17 3.73
C GLU A 189 -22.09 -4.71 3.38
N LYS A 190 -21.85 -3.78 4.31
CA LYS A 190 -22.01 -2.34 4.09
C LYS A 190 -20.70 -1.64 3.70
N CYS A 191 -19.58 -2.35 3.78
CA CYS A 191 -18.26 -1.81 3.49
C CYS A 191 -17.79 -2.14 2.07
N LEU A 192 -18.27 -3.26 1.51
CA LEU A 192 -17.79 -3.80 0.25
C LEU A 192 -18.92 -3.91 -0.77
N ASN A 193 -18.69 -3.37 -1.97
CA ASN A 193 -19.67 -3.35 -3.04
C ASN A 193 -19.97 -4.73 -3.63
N ASP A 194 -19.11 -5.74 -3.41
CA ASP A 194 -19.30 -7.11 -3.89
C ASP A 194 -20.68 -7.65 -3.48
N TYR A 195 -21.11 -7.40 -2.23
CA TYR A 195 -22.42 -7.78 -1.69
C TYR A 195 -23.63 -7.16 -2.42
N HIS A 196 -23.40 -6.12 -3.22
CA HIS A 196 -24.44 -5.37 -3.92
C HIS A 196 -24.33 -5.50 -5.44
N MET A 197 -23.10 -5.65 -5.94
CA MET A 197 -22.79 -5.61 -7.37
C MET A 197 -22.60 -7.00 -7.95
N CYS A 198 -22.16 -7.99 -7.17
CA CYS A 198 -22.12 -9.37 -7.63
C CYS A 198 -23.50 -10.01 -7.56
N ARG A 199 -23.78 -10.90 -8.51
CA ARG A 199 -24.99 -11.71 -8.55
C ARG A 199 -24.54 -13.14 -8.76
N TRP A 200 -24.89 -14.04 -7.85
CA TRP A 200 -24.47 -15.43 -7.96
C TRP A 200 -25.66 -16.32 -8.29
N PRO A 201 -25.45 -17.38 -9.08
CA PRO A 201 -26.48 -18.38 -9.31
C PRO A 201 -26.80 -19.13 -8.02
N LYS A 202 -27.92 -19.86 -8.02
CA LYS A 202 -28.36 -20.64 -6.85
C LYS A 202 -27.26 -21.61 -6.40
N GLY A 203 -26.95 -21.58 -5.10
CA GLY A 203 -25.93 -22.43 -4.47
C GLY A 203 -24.59 -21.75 -4.23
N LEU A 204 -24.44 -20.50 -4.68
CA LEU A 204 -23.26 -19.66 -4.43
C LEU A 204 -23.69 -18.38 -3.69
N ALA A 205 -22.99 -18.01 -2.62
CA ALA A 205 -23.27 -16.81 -1.84
C ALA A 205 -22.01 -16.19 -1.21
N HIS A 206 -22.03 -14.86 -1.00
CA HIS A 206 -20.97 -14.15 -0.26
C HIS A 206 -21.08 -14.25 1.26
N THR A 207 -22.20 -14.77 1.75
CA THR A 207 -22.47 -14.92 3.18
C THR A 207 -21.91 -16.22 3.76
N ASP A 208 -21.36 -17.10 2.91
CA ASP A 208 -20.67 -18.32 3.25
C ASP A 208 -19.39 -18.47 2.41
N ASP A 209 -18.79 -19.67 2.39
CA ASP A 209 -17.55 -19.98 1.70
C ASP A 209 -17.72 -20.57 0.30
N THR A 210 -18.97 -20.71 -0.18
CA THR A 210 -19.28 -21.45 -1.42
C THR A 210 -18.70 -20.80 -2.67
N VAL A 211 -18.68 -19.46 -2.76
CA VAL A 211 -18.05 -18.75 -3.90
C VAL A 211 -16.54 -18.97 -3.90
N ALA A 212 -15.89 -18.90 -2.73
CA ALA A 212 -14.46 -19.13 -2.60
C ALA A 212 -14.08 -20.58 -2.94
N GLN A 213 -14.85 -21.56 -2.47
CA GLN A 213 -14.66 -22.97 -2.82
C GLN A 213 -14.84 -23.19 -4.33
N HIS A 214 -15.87 -22.58 -4.93
CA HIS A 214 -16.13 -22.72 -6.37
C HIS A 214 -14.94 -22.30 -7.24
N PHE A 215 -14.34 -21.14 -6.94
CA PHE A 215 -13.16 -20.69 -7.68
C PHE A 215 -11.92 -21.50 -7.36
N ASP A 216 -11.79 -22.05 -6.14
CA ASP A 216 -10.72 -22.99 -5.82
C ASP A 216 -10.83 -24.26 -6.66
N ASP A 217 -12.02 -24.86 -6.75
CA ASP A 217 -12.30 -26.06 -7.55
C ASP A 217 -12.03 -25.84 -9.05
N GLU A 218 -12.35 -24.65 -9.58
CA GLU A 218 -12.11 -24.32 -10.99
C GLU A 218 -10.61 -24.31 -11.32
N ASN A 219 -9.73 -24.04 -10.36
CA ASN A 219 -8.28 -24.15 -10.58
C ASN A 219 -7.87 -25.58 -10.95
N ASP A 220 -8.49 -26.61 -10.37
CA ASP A 220 -8.13 -28.00 -10.67
C ASP A 220 -8.40 -28.33 -12.16
N ARG A 221 -9.49 -27.76 -12.71
CA ARG A 221 -9.79 -27.84 -14.14
C ARG A 221 -8.77 -27.07 -14.99
N LEU A 222 -8.40 -25.85 -14.57
CA LEU A 222 -7.47 -25.00 -15.32
C LEU A 222 -6.02 -25.50 -15.26
N TRP A 223 -5.66 -26.20 -14.20
CA TRP A 223 -4.32 -26.75 -13.97
C TRP A 223 -4.17 -28.15 -14.56
N ALA A 224 -5.26 -28.78 -14.99
CA ALA A 224 -5.23 -30.10 -15.62
C ALA A 224 -4.24 -30.15 -16.79
N GLY A 225 -3.34 -31.15 -16.75
CA GLY A 225 -2.30 -31.34 -17.76
C GLY A 225 -1.09 -30.39 -17.65
N SER A 226 -1.04 -29.53 -16.62
CA SER A 226 0.11 -28.69 -16.33
C SER A 226 1.07 -29.35 -15.32
N PRO A 227 2.30 -28.82 -15.14
CA PRO A 227 3.22 -29.27 -14.11
C PRO A 227 2.71 -29.13 -12.66
N VAL A 228 1.59 -28.44 -12.45
CA VAL A 228 0.99 -28.22 -11.12
C VAL A 228 -0.40 -28.85 -10.99
N ALA A 229 -0.77 -29.81 -11.86
CA ALA A 229 -2.09 -30.42 -11.88
C ALA A 229 -2.56 -30.99 -10.52
N ASP A 230 -1.64 -31.53 -9.71
CA ASP A 230 -1.94 -32.07 -8.38
C ASP A 230 -1.94 -31.00 -7.27
N GLY A 231 -1.89 -29.73 -7.65
CA GLY A 231 -1.87 -28.61 -6.72
C GLY A 231 -0.51 -28.30 -6.11
N CYS A 232 0.55 -29.04 -6.48
CA CYS A 232 1.93 -28.83 -6.09
C CYS A 232 2.86 -29.03 -7.29
N LEU A 233 4.11 -28.57 -7.16
CA LEU A 233 5.16 -28.97 -8.07
C LEU A 233 5.59 -30.41 -7.75
N PRO A 234 5.81 -31.29 -8.75
CA PRO A 234 6.38 -32.60 -8.51
C PRO A 234 7.81 -32.44 -7.98
N GLU A 235 8.29 -33.37 -7.14
CA GLU A 235 9.66 -33.28 -6.57
C GLU A 235 10.75 -33.14 -7.64
N SER A 236 10.53 -33.73 -8.82
CA SER A 236 11.44 -33.63 -9.97
C SER A 236 11.44 -32.25 -10.65
N ALA A 237 10.44 -31.40 -10.41
CA ALA A 237 10.34 -30.07 -11.00
C ALA A 237 11.31 -29.05 -10.38
N GLY A 238 11.86 -29.30 -9.19
CA GLY A 238 12.81 -28.37 -8.54
C GLY A 238 14.07 -28.10 -9.37
N LYS A 239 14.43 -28.98 -10.32
CA LYS A 239 15.52 -28.76 -11.29
C LYS A 239 15.05 -28.32 -12.67
N ARG A 240 13.72 -28.34 -12.92
CA ARG A 240 13.09 -28.06 -14.22
C ARG A 240 12.83 -26.57 -14.43
N PHE A 241 12.61 -25.80 -13.37
CA PHE A 241 12.25 -24.39 -13.50
C PHE A 241 13.33 -23.50 -12.93
N ALA A 242 13.63 -22.40 -13.62
CA ALA A 242 14.50 -21.35 -13.12
C ALA A 242 13.82 -20.56 -11.99
N ALA A 243 12.49 -20.42 -12.05
CA ALA A 243 11.65 -19.89 -10.99
C ALA A 243 10.18 -20.25 -11.23
N VAL A 244 9.40 -20.26 -10.15
CA VAL A 244 7.94 -20.43 -10.16
C VAL A 244 7.29 -19.18 -9.58
N ILE A 245 6.51 -18.51 -10.41
CA ILE A 245 5.77 -17.30 -10.06
C ILE A 245 4.30 -17.64 -10.11
N SER A 246 3.59 -17.46 -9.01
CA SER A 246 2.13 -17.60 -8.98
C SER A 246 1.47 -16.25 -8.72
N PHE A 247 0.19 -16.14 -9.02
CA PHE A 247 -0.55 -14.93 -8.69
C PHE A 247 -2.05 -15.18 -8.54
N SER A 248 -2.67 -14.43 -7.64
CA SER A 248 -4.12 -14.35 -7.44
C SER A 248 -4.54 -12.89 -7.33
N HIS A 249 -5.85 -12.60 -7.37
CA HIS A 249 -6.29 -11.25 -7.01
C HIS A 249 -6.32 -11.06 -5.48
N PHE A 250 -6.94 -12.01 -4.77
CA PHE A 250 -7.10 -11.97 -3.32
C PHE A 250 -5.84 -12.43 -2.57
N LEU A 251 -5.81 -12.18 -1.26
CA LEU A 251 -4.68 -12.48 -0.39
C LEU A 251 -4.69 -13.95 0.03
N PRO A 252 -3.59 -14.69 -0.14
CA PRO A 252 -3.48 -16.07 0.36
C PRO A 252 -3.25 -16.14 1.88
N ARG A 253 -2.92 -15.02 2.52
CA ARG A 253 -2.50 -14.97 3.93
C ARG A 253 -2.95 -13.70 4.62
N ILE A 254 -3.42 -13.84 5.86
CA ILE A 254 -3.89 -12.70 6.67
C ILE A 254 -2.75 -11.75 7.03
N GLU A 255 -1.51 -12.26 7.11
CA GLU A 255 -0.32 -11.45 7.40
C GLU A 255 0.08 -10.50 6.26
N LEU A 256 -0.54 -10.64 5.08
CA LEU A 256 -0.36 -9.74 3.94
C LEU A 256 -1.31 -8.53 3.98
N CYS A 257 -2.07 -8.38 5.07
CA CYS A 257 -2.95 -7.26 5.33
C CYS A 257 -2.61 -6.63 6.69
N PRO A 258 -2.74 -5.30 6.85
CA PRO A 258 -2.67 -4.69 8.17
C PRO A 258 -3.72 -5.28 9.12
N GLU A 259 -3.41 -5.30 10.40
CA GLU A 259 -4.37 -5.64 11.47
C GLU A 259 -5.66 -4.83 11.28
N LYS A 260 -6.82 -5.44 11.57
CA LYS A 260 -8.10 -4.78 11.27
C LYS A 260 -8.27 -3.42 11.94
N ARG A 261 -7.65 -3.22 13.11
CA ARG A 261 -7.65 -1.93 13.83
C ARG A 261 -6.98 -0.79 13.06
N PHE A 262 -6.17 -1.11 12.04
CA PHE A 262 -5.51 -0.16 11.16
C PHE A 262 -6.26 0.07 9.85
N LEU A 263 -7.32 -0.69 9.56
CA LEU A 263 -8.16 -0.48 8.38
C LEU A 263 -9.21 0.59 8.69
N THR A 264 -9.48 1.49 7.73
CA THR A 264 -10.54 2.51 7.86
C THR A 264 -11.88 1.87 8.23
N PHE A 265 -12.17 0.71 7.66
CA PHE A 265 -13.29 -0.15 8.02
C PHE A 265 -12.73 -1.50 8.49
N PRO A 266 -12.67 -1.75 9.81
CA PRO A 266 -12.05 -2.96 10.35
C PRO A 266 -12.65 -4.26 9.81
N THR A 267 -13.94 -4.29 9.52
CA THR A 267 -14.65 -5.47 9.00
C THR A 267 -14.25 -5.86 7.58
N LEU A 268 -13.53 -5.02 6.83
CA LEU A 268 -13.03 -5.38 5.50
C LEU A 268 -12.07 -6.56 5.51
N LEU A 269 -11.38 -6.84 6.64
CA LEU A 269 -10.48 -8.00 6.73
C LEU A 269 -11.20 -9.34 6.46
N GLN A 270 -12.52 -9.38 6.65
CA GLN A 270 -13.39 -10.53 6.33
C GLN A 270 -13.55 -10.80 4.83
N ALA A 271 -13.10 -9.88 3.97
CA ALA A 271 -13.35 -9.97 2.53
C ALA A 271 -12.09 -9.85 1.67
N VAL A 272 -10.89 -10.07 2.24
CA VAL A 272 -9.64 -9.91 1.50
C VAL A 272 -9.02 -11.21 0.97
N GLY A 273 -9.51 -12.37 1.39
CA GLY A 273 -8.88 -13.66 1.10
C GLY A 273 -9.71 -14.86 1.50
N SER A 274 -9.17 -16.06 1.27
CA SER A 274 -9.79 -17.33 1.67
C SER A 274 -8.76 -18.35 2.12
N THR A 275 -9.20 -19.23 3.02
CA THR A 275 -8.41 -20.37 3.50
C THR A 275 -8.08 -21.37 2.38
N PHE A 276 -8.94 -21.51 1.36
CA PHE A 276 -8.68 -22.37 0.20
C PHE A 276 -7.49 -21.87 -0.63
N LEU A 277 -7.48 -20.58 -0.97
CA LEU A 277 -6.35 -19.94 -1.63
C LEU A 277 -5.06 -20.10 -0.80
N GLY A 278 -5.14 -19.85 0.51
CA GLY A 278 -4.02 -20.02 1.42
C GLY A 278 -3.44 -21.44 1.39
N ALA A 279 -4.30 -22.46 1.44
CA ALA A 279 -3.88 -23.86 1.36
C ALA A 279 -3.24 -24.19 0.00
N ARG A 280 -3.78 -23.66 -1.10
CA ARG A 280 -3.25 -23.87 -2.46
C ARG A 280 -1.86 -23.26 -2.64
N VAL A 281 -1.66 -22.01 -2.19
CA VAL A 281 -0.36 -21.35 -2.25
C VAL A 281 0.67 -22.02 -1.33
N ALA A 282 0.25 -22.42 -0.11
CA ALA A 282 1.11 -23.13 0.82
C ALA A 282 1.58 -24.50 0.28
N ARG A 283 0.73 -25.18 -0.50
CA ARG A 283 1.06 -26.44 -1.16
C ARG A 283 1.94 -26.23 -2.40
N LEU A 284 1.68 -25.18 -3.19
CA LEU A 284 2.46 -24.85 -4.38
C LEU A 284 3.88 -24.39 -4.06
N ARG A 285 4.07 -23.64 -2.96
CA ARG A 285 5.34 -23.02 -2.53
C ARG A 285 6.09 -22.31 -3.67
N PRO A 286 5.47 -21.32 -4.32
CA PRO A 286 6.13 -20.55 -5.38
C PRO A 286 7.32 -19.76 -4.82
N ASP A 287 8.25 -19.35 -5.67
CA ASP A 287 9.33 -18.44 -5.25
C ASP A 287 8.76 -17.03 -4.98
N VAL A 288 7.81 -16.60 -5.85
CA VAL A 288 7.05 -15.35 -5.69
C VAL A 288 5.57 -15.59 -5.90
N HIS A 289 4.74 -14.97 -5.06
CA HIS A 289 3.30 -14.86 -5.24
C HIS A 289 2.88 -13.39 -5.38
N VAL A 290 2.36 -13.02 -6.55
CA VAL A 290 1.84 -11.68 -6.83
C VAL A 290 0.35 -11.61 -6.48
N PHE A 291 -0.11 -10.53 -5.85
CA PHE A 291 -1.52 -10.35 -5.48
C PHE A 291 -2.00 -8.89 -5.58
N GLY A 292 -3.29 -8.65 -5.30
CA GLY A 292 -3.95 -7.35 -5.41
C GLY A 292 -4.98 -7.08 -4.30
N HIS A 293 -6.10 -6.44 -4.66
CA HIS A 293 -7.33 -6.26 -3.87
C HIS A 293 -7.26 -5.19 -2.77
N THR A 294 -6.26 -5.23 -1.87
CA THR A 294 -6.25 -4.33 -0.69
C THR A 294 -5.78 -2.91 -0.99
N HIS A 295 -5.24 -2.67 -2.20
CA HIS A 295 -4.61 -1.42 -2.59
C HIS A 295 -3.51 -0.97 -1.60
N PHE A 296 -2.79 -1.92 -1.00
CA PHE A 296 -1.57 -1.65 -0.25
C PHE A 296 -0.37 -2.13 -1.07
N GLY A 297 0.60 -1.24 -1.28
CA GLY A 297 1.90 -1.68 -1.77
C GLY A 297 2.50 -2.64 -0.75
N TRP A 298 2.84 -3.85 -1.17
CA TRP A 298 3.34 -4.89 -0.29
C TRP A 298 4.51 -5.64 -0.91
N ASP A 299 5.61 -5.80 -0.16
CA ASP A 299 6.73 -6.67 -0.53
C ASP A 299 7.28 -7.33 0.74
N ALA A 300 6.96 -8.61 0.95
CA ALA A 300 7.33 -9.33 2.17
C ALA A 300 7.75 -10.76 1.86
N VAL A 301 8.56 -11.38 2.73
CA VAL A 301 8.90 -12.80 2.64
C VAL A 301 8.34 -13.49 3.86
N LEU A 302 7.49 -14.49 3.65
CA LEU A 302 6.89 -15.30 4.71
C LEU A 302 7.07 -16.78 4.37
N ASP A 303 7.61 -17.56 5.29
CA ASP A 303 7.83 -19.01 5.14
C ASP A 303 8.57 -19.43 3.85
N GLY A 304 9.50 -18.57 3.40
CA GLY A 304 10.34 -18.78 2.22
C GLY A 304 9.71 -18.33 0.89
N VAL A 305 8.46 -17.87 0.90
CA VAL A 305 7.78 -17.32 -0.29
C VAL A 305 7.80 -15.80 -0.23
N ARG A 306 8.18 -15.13 -1.32
CA ARG A 306 8.04 -13.67 -1.43
C ARG A 306 6.64 -13.33 -1.95
N TYR A 307 5.95 -12.43 -1.26
CA TYR A 307 4.63 -11.94 -1.62
C TYR A 307 4.72 -10.48 -2.05
N VAL A 308 4.20 -10.17 -3.24
CA VAL A 308 4.27 -8.83 -3.83
C VAL A 308 2.87 -8.36 -4.23
N GLN A 309 2.49 -7.17 -3.79
CA GLN A 309 1.33 -6.45 -4.31
C GLN A 309 1.78 -5.11 -4.85
N ALA A 310 1.52 -4.89 -6.14
CA ALA A 310 1.82 -3.66 -6.86
C ALA A 310 0.50 -3.09 -7.43
N PRO A 311 -0.31 -2.41 -6.60
CA PRO A 311 -1.65 -2.00 -6.98
C PRO A 311 -1.63 -0.60 -7.59
N LEU A 312 -2.09 -0.46 -8.84
CA LEU A 312 -2.20 0.87 -9.46
C LEU A 312 -3.18 1.74 -8.66
N SER A 313 -4.24 1.12 -8.12
CA SER A 313 -5.24 1.72 -7.24
C SER A 313 -6.03 2.87 -7.91
N TYR A 314 -6.95 3.50 -7.18
CA TYR A 314 -7.63 4.67 -7.69
C TYR A 314 -6.72 5.92 -7.69
N PRO A 315 -6.85 6.85 -8.64
CA PRO A 315 -6.09 8.12 -8.64
C PRO A 315 -6.23 8.89 -7.32
N ALA A 316 -7.42 8.90 -6.73
CA ALA A 316 -7.67 9.53 -5.44
C ALA A 316 -6.86 8.90 -4.29
N GLU A 317 -6.63 7.60 -4.33
CA GLU A 317 -5.83 6.90 -3.32
C GLU A 317 -4.35 7.15 -3.50
N ARG A 318 -3.87 7.16 -4.76
CA ARG A 318 -2.49 7.57 -5.06
C ARG A 318 -2.22 8.99 -4.53
N ARG A 319 -3.14 9.94 -4.74
CA ARG A 319 -3.03 11.29 -4.16
C ARG A 319 -3.10 11.33 -2.64
N ALA A 320 -4.02 10.56 -2.05
CA ALA A 320 -4.34 10.67 -0.63
C ALA A 320 -3.42 9.84 0.29
N ARG A 321 -2.86 8.75 -0.21
CA ARG A 321 -2.16 7.75 0.59
C ARG A 321 -1.08 7.02 -0.21
N SER A 322 -0.42 7.73 -1.13
CA SER A 322 0.72 7.27 -1.95
C SER A 322 1.68 6.37 -1.18
N PHE A 323 2.11 6.78 0.00
CA PHE A 323 3.06 6.01 0.82
C PHE A 323 2.60 4.62 1.24
N THR A 324 1.28 4.38 1.32
CA THR A 324 0.72 3.04 1.60
C THR A 324 0.42 2.25 0.34
N VAL A 325 0.32 2.90 -0.82
CA VAL A 325 -0.03 2.30 -2.12
C VAL A 325 1.22 1.90 -2.90
N ALA A 326 2.27 2.71 -2.80
CA ALA A 326 3.47 2.58 -3.63
C ALA A 326 4.48 1.57 -3.07
N LEU A 327 5.36 1.13 -3.96
CA LEU A 327 6.60 0.41 -3.65
C LEU A 327 7.79 1.27 -4.08
N GLU A 328 8.96 1.06 -3.46
CA GLU A 328 10.17 1.78 -3.85
C GLU A 328 10.51 1.54 -5.33
N GLY A 329 10.79 2.64 -6.05
CA GLY A 329 11.03 2.64 -7.48
C GLY A 329 9.83 2.18 -8.32
N TRP A 330 8.64 2.14 -7.74
CA TRP A 330 7.35 1.93 -8.40
C TRP A 330 6.29 2.83 -7.77
N CYS A 331 6.44 4.12 -8.03
CA CYS A 331 5.54 5.19 -7.62
C CYS A 331 5.43 6.19 -8.77
N PRO A 332 4.26 6.82 -8.98
CA PRO A 332 4.21 8.05 -9.78
C PRO A 332 5.15 9.11 -9.20
N ALA A 333 5.60 10.04 -10.05
CA ALA A 333 6.25 11.25 -9.56
C ALA A 333 5.27 12.05 -8.67
N ALA A 334 5.78 12.74 -7.65
CA ALA A 334 4.97 13.44 -6.66
C ALA A 334 4.01 14.47 -7.28
N ASP A 335 4.41 15.11 -8.39
CA ASP A 335 3.61 16.07 -9.17
C ASP A 335 2.64 15.41 -10.17
N LYS A 336 2.72 14.08 -10.35
CA LYS A 336 2.00 13.30 -11.36
C LYS A 336 1.34 12.04 -10.79
N LEU A 337 0.87 12.12 -9.55
CA LEU A 337 0.21 10.99 -8.87
C LEU A 337 -0.97 10.42 -9.65
N ASP A 338 -1.65 11.25 -10.43
CA ASP A 338 -2.78 10.82 -11.24
C ASP A 338 -2.35 10.02 -12.47
N GLU A 339 -1.14 10.25 -13.00
CA GLU A 339 -0.63 9.58 -14.19
C GLU A 339 -0.16 8.14 -13.93
N GLY A 340 0.04 7.74 -12.67
CA GLY A 340 0.56 6.40 -12.34
C GLY A 340 2.10 6.30 -12.44
N PRO A 341 2.70 5.15 -12.07
CA PRO A 341 4.12 4.88 -12.30
C PRO A 341 4.44 4.81 -13.80
N GLN A 342 5.67 5.04 -14.24
CA GLN A 342 5.97 5.02 -15.70
C GLN A 342 5.86 3.64 -16.35
N GLU A 343 6.15 2.59 -15.58
CA GLU A 343 6.16 1.20 -16.01
C GLU A 343 5.43 0.34 -14.96
N PRO A 344 4.95 -0.86 -15.32
CA PRO A 344 4.49 -1.83 -14.32
C PRO A 344 5.64 -2.27 -13.40
N PHE A 345 5.34 -3.03 -12.34
CA PHE A 345 6.34 -3.42 -11.35
C PHE A 345 7.24 -4.55 -11.88
N LEU A 346 8.55 -4.35 -11.91
CA LEU A 346 9.48 -5.39 -12.37
C LEU A 346 9.71 -6.44 -11.27
N VAL A 347 9.29 -7.69 -11.52
CA VAL A 347 9.41 -8.81 -10.58
C VAL A 347 10.69 -9.59 -10.83
N TRP A 348 10.98 -9.90 -12.09
CA TRP A 348 12.07 -10.79 -12.49
C TRP A 348 12.69 -10.33 -13.81
N ILE A 349 14.01 -10.50 -13.94
CA ILE A 349 14.76 -10.17 -15.16
C ILE A 349 15.74 -11.27 -15.54
N GLU A 350 15.82 -11.58 -16.83
CA GLU A 350 16.81 -12.51 -17.37
C GLU A 350 18.21 -11.91 -17.35
N ALA A 351 19.21 -12.73 -17.03
CA ALA A 351 20.61 -12.32 -17.08
C ALA A 351 21.00 -11.88 -18.51
N SER A 352 21.75 -10.77 -18.62
CA SER A 352 22.28 -10.31 -19.91
C SER A 352 23.63 -9.62 -19.74
N GLY A 353 24.55 -9.82 -20.68
CA GLY A 353 25.78 -9.02 -20.75
C GLY A 353 26.66 -9.01 -19.49
N GLY A 354 26.67 -10.10 -18.71
CA GLY A 354 27.49 -10.21 -17.49
C GLY A 354 26.81 -9.72 -16.20
N THR A 355 25.54 -9.32 -16.23
CA THR A 355 24.74 -9.07 -15.03
C THR A 355 24.08 -10.35 -14.53
N GLU A 356 23.99 -10.53 -13.21
CA GLU A 356 23.17 -11.58 -12.62
C GLU A 356 21.68 -11.27 -12.87
N GLY A 357 20.97 -12.23 -13.45
CA GLY A 357 19.51 -12.21 -13.59
C GLY A 357 18.83 -12.88 -12.39
N GLY A 358 17.52 -12.77 -12.31
CA GLY A 358 16.72 -13.36 -11.25
C GLY A 358 15.62 -12.42 -10.76
N PHE A 359 15.10 -12.74 -9.58
CA PHE A 359 14.23 -11.82 -8.86
C PHE A 359 15.00 -10.57 -8.49
N LEU A 360 14.39 -9.40 -8.72
CA LEU A 360 14.97 -8.18 -8.16
C LEU A 360 15.09 -8.34 -6.64
N PRO A 361 16.13 -7.76 -6.00
CA PRO A 361 16.18 -7.71 -4.56
C PRO A 361 14.84 -7.23 -4.00
N LYS A 362 14.48 -7.73 -2.81
CA LYS A 362 13.36 -7.17 -2.06
C LYS A 362 13.53 -5.65 -2.05
N ARG A 363 12.61 -4.94 -2.71
CA ARG A 363 12.67 -3.48 -2.70
C ARG A 363 12.21 -3.06 -1.31
N ARG A 364 12.76 -1.99 -0.74
CA ARG A 364 12.25 -1.45 0.53
C ARG A 364 10.87 -0.88 0.22
N GLY A 365 9.80 -1.63 0.44
CA GLY A 365 8.54 -1.33 -0.22
C GLY A 365 7.32 -1.67 0.61
N GLY A 366 6.35 -0.75 0.61
CA GLY A 366 5.10 -0.91 1.34
C GLY A 366 5.24 -0.48 2.80
N ALA A 367 4.62 0.65 3.15
CA ALA A 367 4.68 1.18 4.52
C ALA A 367 4.26 0.13 5.58
N TRP A 368 3.26 -0.69 5.26
CA TRP A 368 2.78 -1.75 6.15
C TRP A 368 3.70 -2.97 6.19
N ALA A 369 4.21 -3.44 5.04
CA ALA A 369 5.17 -4.53 5.02
C ALA A 369 6.42 -4.18 5.85
N ASN A 370 6.98 -2.98 5.66
CA ASN A 370 8.12 -2.50 6.44
C ASN A 370 7.79 -2.36 7.94
N PHE A 371 6.57 -1.93 8.29
CA PHE A 371 6.14 -1.90 9.69
C PHE A 371 6.19 -3.30 10.32
N TYR A 372 5.70 -4.32 9.62
CA TYR A 372 5.65 -5.70 10.13
C TYR A 372 7.00 -6.45 10.11
N GLU A 373 8.00 -5.95 9.40
CA GLU A 373 9.39 -6.42 9.56
C GLU A 373 9.98 -6.08 10.94
N HIS A 374 9.54 -4.96 11.51
CA HIS A 374 10.09 -4.42 12.77
C HIS A 374 9.19 -4.76 13.95
N TYR A 375 7.90 -4.91 13.70
CA TYR A 375 6.91 -5.14 14.73
C TYR A 375 6.11 -6.40 14.44
N ALA A 376 6.15 -7.33 15.39
CA ALA A 376 5.24 -8.46 15.38
C ALA A 376 3.77 -7.96 15.41
N ARG A 377 2.91 -8.67 14.69
CA ARG A 377 1.46 -8.45 14.73
C ARG A 377 0.94 -8.64 16.16
N ARG A 378 0.02 -7.78 16.60
CA ARG A 378 -0.72 -7.77 17.87
C ARG A 378 -2.23 -7.64 17.60
N PRO A 379 -2.86 -8.60 16.90
CA PRO A 379 -4.28 -8.53 16.56
C PRO A 379 -5.20 -8.54 17.79
N GLN A 380 -4.69 -8.94 18.95
CA GLN A 380 -5.42 -8.90 20.22
C GLN A 380 -5.62 -7.48 20.79
N GLU A 381 -4.93 -6.48 20.23
CA GLU A 381 -5.12 -5.07 20.57
C GLU A 381 -6.38 -4.52 19.90
N THR A 382 -7.55 -4.94 20.38
CA THR A 382 -8.85 -4.63 19.76
C THR A 382 -9.43 -3.30 20.19
N ARG A 383 -8.94 -2.75 21.31
CA ARG A 383 -9.42 -1.49 21.89
C ARG A 383 -8.65 -0.29 21.35
N LEU A 384 -7.37 -0.44 21.04
CA LEU A 384 -6.52 0.67 20.62
C LEU A 384 -6.57 0.88 19.09
N MET A 385 -6.92 2.08 18.64
CA MET A 385 -6.95 2.42 17.20
C MET A 385 -6.04 3.61 16.88
N PRO A 386 -5.41 3.67 15.70
CA PRO A 386 -4.77 4.89 15.25
C PRO A 386 -5.83 5.96 14.97
N MET A 387 -5.42 7.22 15.08
CA MET A 387 -6.36 8.35 15.05
C MET A 387 -7.21 8.39 13.77
N TYR A 388 -6.64 8.08 12.61
CA TYR A 388 -7.36 8.12 11.34
C TYR A 388 -8.54 7.13 11.26
N VAL A 389 -8.48 6.03 12.01
CA VAL A 389 -9.56 5.03 12.14
C VAL A 389 -10.53 5.46 13.23
N ALA A 390 -10.01 5.80 14.41
CA ALA A 390 -10.83 6.18 15.57
C ALA A 390 -11.76 7.38 15.28
N MET A 391 -11.33 8.33 14.43
CA MET A 391 -12.15 9.46 13.99
C MET A 391 -13.38 9.08 13.15
N GLN A 392 -13.47 7.85 12.64
CA GLN A 392 -14.63 7.37 11.89
C GLN A 392 -15.73 6.81 12.80
N PHE A 393 -15.43 6.58 14.08
CA PHE A 393 -16.28 5.81 14.99
C PHE A 393 -16.50 6.54 16.32
N GLU A 394 -17.52 6.13 17.05
CA GLU A 394 -17.87 6.72 18.35
C GLU A 394 -17.27 5.89 19.49
N TRP A 395 -16.62 6.55 20.44
CA TRP A 395 -16.13 5.90 21.66
C TRP A 395 -17.18 5.98 22.78
N ARG A 396 -17.64 4.82 23.26
CA ARG A 396 -18.65 4.69 24.34
C ARG A 396 -18.11 4.06 25.63
N GLY A 397 -16.82 3.74 25.68
CA GLY A 397 -16.21 3.19 26.89
C GLY A 397 -15.86 4.26 27.94
N ALA A 398 -15.42 3.83 29.12
CA ALA A 398 -15.03 4.74 30.19
C ALA A 398 -13.72 5.51 29.87
N GLY A 399 -13.72 6.82 30.16
CA GLY A 399 -12.59 7.73 29.92
C GLY A 399 -12.46 8.19 28.47
N GLU A 400 -11.41 8.97 28.14
CA GLU A 400 -11.17 9.35 26.73
C GLU A 400 -10.79 8.10 25.89
N PRO A 401 -11.06 8.12 24.57
CA PRO A 401 -10.77 7.00 23.68
C PRO A 401 -9.32 6.55 23.70
N PRO A 402 -9.07 5.23 23.70
CA PRO A 402 -7.74 4.66 23.50
C PRO A 402 -7.38 4.75 22.01
N VAL A 403 -6.82 5.89 21.65
CA VAL A 403 -6.18 6.08 20.34
C VAL A 403 -4.69 5.76 20.51
N GLY A 404 -3.99 5.27 19.48
CA GLY A 404 -2.56 4.92 19.59
C GLY A 404 -2.03 3.91 18.58
N TRP A 405 -0.71 3.69 18.69
CA TRP A 405 0.05 2.65 17.96
C TRP A 405 0.61 1.56 18.89
N ALA A 406 0.10 1.42 20.11
CA ALA A 406 0.50 0.40 21.10
C ALA A 406 1.99 0.42 21.45
N GLY A 407 2.58 1.62 21.54
CA GLY A 407 4.02 1.81 21.76
C GLY A 407 4.88 1.56 20.52
N GLN A 408 4.27 1.25 19.37
CA GLN A 408 4.95 1.08 18.08
C GLN A 408 4.94 2.42 17.32
N ALA A 409 5.88 2.57 16.40
CA ALA A 409 5.92 3.72 15.49
C ALA A 409 4.89 3.57 14.36
N PRO A 410 4.25 4.66 13.86
CA PRO A 410 3.36 4.59 12.71
C PRO A 410 4.03 3.98 11.47
N ALA A 411 3.26 3.31 10.60
CA ALA A 411 3.79 2.70 9.37
C ALA A 411 4.58 3.69 8.47
N ALA A 412 4.13 4.95 8.41
CA ALA A 412 4.80 6.02 7.67
C ALA A 412 6.26 6.28 8.12
N ALA A 413 6.64 5.91 9.36
CA ALA A 413 8.00 6.06 9.85
C ALA A 413 9.02 5.15 9.15
N PHE A 414 8.54 4.05 8.57
CA PHE A 414 9.34 2.99 7.95
C PHE A 414 9.44 3.15 6.42
N VAL A 415 9.03 4.29 5.89
CA VAL A 415 9.12 4.59 4.46
C VAL A 415 10.43 5.33 4.18
N ASP A 416 11.38 4.70 3.49
CA ASP A 416 12.68 5.31 3.21
C ASP A 416 12.66 6.36 2.09
N ALA A 417 11.58 6.40 1.31
CA ALA A 417 11.44 7.24 0.12
C ALA A 417 10.55 8.47 0.39
N ALA A 418 11.18 9.65 0.41
CA ALA A 418 10.56 10.92 0.77
C ALA A 418 9.44 11.38 -0.19
N ASP A 419 9.61 11.10 -1.48
CA ASP A 419 8.66 11.34 -2.56
C ASP A 419 7.34 10.61 -2.35
N LEU A 420 7.37 9.41 -1.76
CA LEU A 420 6.15 8.67 -1.40
C LEU A 420 5.33 9.39 -0.34
N MET A 421 5.98 10.14 0.54
CA MET A 421 5.34 10.78 1.69
C MET A 421 4.88 12.21 1.42
N GLU A 422 5.50 12.91 0.47
CA GLU A 422 5.20 14.31 0.15
C GLU A 422 3.71 14.62 -0.06
N PRO A 423 2.94 13.85 -0.86
CA PRO A 423 1.52 14.14 -1.09
C PRO A 423 0.67 14.00 0.18
N TYR A 424 1.00 13.02 1.02
CA TYR A 424 0.36 12.81 2.30
C TYR A 424 0.63 13.98 3.25
N ILE A 425 1.86 14.46 3.27
CA ILE A 425 2.31 15.60 4.08
C ILE A 425 1.57 16.87 3.66
N GLU A 426 1.58 17.19 2.36
CA GLU A 426 0.92 18.38 1.82
C GLU A 426 -0.57 18.42 2.15
N ARG A 427 -1.24 17.27 2.09
CA ARG A 427 -2.64 17.18 2.48
C ARG A 427 -2.83 17.50 3.95
N ILE A 428 -2.02 16.93 4.85
CA ILE A 428 -2.18 17.19 6.29
C ILE A 428 -1.88 18.65 6.60
N GLU A 429 -0.84 19.24 6.01
CA GLU A 429 -0.54 20.66 6.11
C GLU A 429 -1.76 21.51 5.68
N LYS A 430 -2.40 21.15 4.56
CA LYS A 430 -3.59 21.85 4.05
C LYS A 430 -4.83 21.68 4.93
N GLU A 431 -5.06 20.52 5.53
CA GLU A 431 -6.18 20.30 6.45
C GLU A 431 -5.96 21.06 7.77
N LEU A 432 -4.75 21.01 8.32
CA LEU A 432 -4.37 21.76 9.52
C LEU A 432 -4.52 23.27 9.33
N ALA A 433 -4.22 23.79 8.13
CA ALA A 433 -4.39 25.20 7.80
C ALA A 433 -5.86 25.65 7.84
N LYS A 434 -6.82 24.74 7.60
CA LYS A 434 -8.27 25.03 7.56
C LYS A 434 -8.96 24.89 8.92
N GLU A 435 -8.34 24.22 9.88
CA GLU A 435 -8.96 23.97 11.18
C GLU A 435 -8.95 25.22 12.08
N ASP A 436 -10.12 25.53 12.66
CA ASP A 436 -10.26 26.48 13.77
C ASP A 436 -9.80 25.81 15.07
N LEU A 437 -8.53 26.01 15.39
CA LEU A 437 -7.84 25.37 16.50
C LEU A 437 -8.44 25.67 17.86
N ALA A 438 -9.16 26.77 18.02
CA ALA A 438 -9.79 27.11 19.29
C ALA A 438 -10.91 26.10 19.66
N LYS A 439 -11.55 25.47 18.66
CA LYS A 439 -12.71 24.58 18.85
C LYS A 439 -12.36 23.11 19.15
N LEU A 440 -11.10 22.70 18.95
CA LEU A 440 -10.68 21.29 19.06
C LEU A 440 -10.23 20.84 20.47
N GLY A 441 -10.19 21.72 21.48
CA GLY A 441 -9.86 21.38 22.87
C GLY A 441 -8.44 20.77 23.09
N GLY A 442 -8.07 20.43 24.33
CA GLY A 442 -6.85 19.68 24.66
C GLY A 442 -5.59 20.51 24.94
N GLY A 443 -5.45 21.01 26.17
CA GLY A 443 -4.19 21.56 26.69
C GLY A 443 -3.35 20.50 27.38
N PHE A 444 -2.02 20.55 27.23
CA PHE A 444 -1.07 19.77 28.03
C PHE A 444 -1.03 20.36 29.44
N ALA A 445 -0.81 19.51 30.45
CA ALA A 445 -0.51 20.02 31.79
C ALA A 445 0.78 20.86 31.74
N ARG A 446 0.75 22.03 32.35
CA ARG A 446 1.85 23.00 32.30
C ARG A 446 2.79 22.84 33.49
N LEU A 447 4.07 23.10 33.27
CA LEU A 447 5.13 23.02 34.28
C LEU A 447 6.02 24.26 34.23
N GLY A 448 6.36 24.83 35.39
CA GLY A 448 7.30 25.96 35.45
C GLY A 448 8.76 25.54 35.27
N PRO A 449 9.67 26.46 34.86
CA PRO A 449 11.09 26.17 34.70
C PRO A 449 11.76 25.55 35.94
N GLY A 450 11.48 26.09 37.13
CA GLY A 450 12.05 25.57 38.38
C GLY A 450 11.61 24.13 38.71
N ASP A 451 10.34 23.81 38.48
CA ASP A 451 9.83 22.46 38.71
C ASP A 451 10.41 21.45 37.72
N LEU A 452 10.60 21.86 36.46
CA LEU A 452 11.26 21.04 35.44
C LEU A 452 12.72 20.79 35.81
N ALA A 453 13.47 21.82 36.21
CA ALA A 453 14.85 21.67 36.64
C ALA A 453 15.00 20.68 37.81
N ALA A 454 14.12 20.77 38.82
CA ALA A 454 14.13 19.85 39.95
C ALA A 454 13.80 18.40 39.54
N ARG A 455 12.92 18.21 38.54
CA ARG A 455 12.60 16.89 37.99
C ARG A 455 13.76 16.31 37.19
N LEU A 456 14.42 17.12 36.36
CA LEU A 456 15.61 16.71 35.60
C LEU A 456 16.72 16.25 36.53
N GLN A 457 17.00 17.00 37.61
CA GLN A 457 18.00 16.60 38.61
C GLN A 457 17.69 15.24 39.26
N ARG A 458 16.42 15.00 39.63
CA ARG A 458 16.00 13.69 40.17
C ARG A 458 16.12 12.57 39.15
N ALA A 459 15.81 12.83 37.89
CA ALA A 459 15.94 11.86 36.81
C ALA A 459 17.42 11.47 36.61
N THR A 460 18.34 12.45 36.58
CA THR A 460 19.79 12.20 36.48
C THR A 460 20.32 11.44 37.69
N ALA A 461 19.77 11.67 38.89
CA ALA A 461 20.13 10.93 40.11
C ALA A 461 19.48 9.53 40.21
N GLY A 462 18.70 9.10 39.22
CA GLY A 462 18.01 7.80 39.22
C GLY A 462 16.83 7.70 40.21
N SER A 463 16.42 8.82 40.82
CA SER A 463 15.36 8.88 41.83
C SER A 463 14.01 9.36 41.26
N GLY A 464 13.85 9.36 39.94
CA GLY A 464 12.65 9.82 39.23
C GLY A 464 12.57 9.23 37.81
N PRO A 465 11.43 9.38 37.13
CA PRO A 465 11.28 8.88 35.76
C PRO A 465 12.24 9.61 34.82
N HIS A 466 12.70 8.91 33.78
CA HIS A 466 13.46 9.52 32.69
C HIS A 466 12.62 10.64 32.03
N ILE A 467 13.27 11.67 31.50
CA ILE A 467 12.59 12.82 30.89
C ILE A 467 13.15 13.05 29.49
N TRP A 468 12.27 12.99 28.49
CA TRP A 468 12.57 13.40 27.13
C TRP A 468 12.13 14.85 26.90
N LEU A 469 13.06 15.69 26.47
CA LEU A 469 12.84 17.11 26.15
C LEU A 469 12.68 17.26 24.63
N PHE A 470 11.55 17.81 24.19
CA PHE A 470 11.30 18.05 22.76
C PHE A 470 11.15 19.55 22.53
N ASP A 471 12.08 20.15 21.80
CA ASP A 471 12.00 21.54 21.37
C ASP A 471 11.37 21.59 19.98
N VAL A 472 10.24 22.29 19.89
CA VAL A 472 9.39 22.24 18.71
C VAL A 472 9.49 23.51 17.87
N ARG A 473 10.30 24.48 18.30
CA ARG A 473 10.49 25.75 17.60
C ARG A 473 11.20 25.55 16.26
N PRO A 474 11.11 26.52 15.33
CA PRO A 474 11.89 26.50 14.10
C PRO A 474 13.38 26.29 14.37
N LEU A 475 14.07 25.58 13.47
CA LEU A 475 15.48 25.22 13.64
C LEU A 475 16.39 26.42 14.00
N PRO A 476 16.26 27.60 13.37
CA PRO A 476 17.06 28.76 13.74
C PRO A 476 16.86 29.20 15.21
N ASP A 477 15.68 28.97 15.78
CA ASP A 477 15.37 29.34 17.17
C ASP A 477 15.96 28.35 18.16
N PHE A 478 16.01 27.07 17.78
CA PHE A 478 16.71 26.02 18.52
C PHE A 478 18.21 26.30 18.57
N GLU A 479 18.83 26.57 17.42
CA GLU A 479 20.28 26.83 17.32
C GLU A 479 20.74 28.03 18.14
N ARG A 480 19.91 29.08 18.18
CA ARG A 480 20.18 30.30 18.97
C ARG A 480 20.16 30.06 20.48
N GLY A 481 19.59 28.95 20.94
CA GLY A 481 19.58 28.57 22.35
C GLY A 481 18.38 27.69 22.69
N HIS A 482 18.63 26.54 23.29
CA HIS A 482 17.65 25.54 23.69
C HIS A 482 18.02 24.95 25.06
N LEU A 483 17.11 24.15 25.64
CA LEU A 483 17.38 23.43 26.88
C LEU A 483 18.42 22.34 26.62
N GLU A 484 19.41 22.20 27.50
CA GLU A 484 20.42 21.15 27.38
C GLU A 484 19.78 19.74 27.31
N GLY A 485 20.18 18.95 26.32
CA GLY A 485 19.62 17.62 26.05
C GLY A 485 18.25 17.61 25.35
N ALA A 486 17.77 18.77 24.87
CA ALA A 486 16.56 18.85 24.08
C ALA A 486 16.76 18.33 22.65
N LEU A 487 15.79 17.55 22.18
CA LEU A 487 15.70 17.11 20.80
C LEU A 487 15.03 18.19 19.95
N SER A 488 15.65 18.55 18.83
CA SER A 488 15.09 19.47 17.84
C SER A 488 14.04 18.75 16.97
N VAL A 489 12.78 19.16 17.11
CA VAL A 489 11.65 18.60 16.36
C VAL A 489 10.77 19.76 15.82
N PRO A 490 11.31 20.58 14.90
CA PRO A 490 10.67 21.81 14.41
C PRO A 490 9.33 21.53 13.71
N LEU A 491 8.31 22.36 14.00
CA LEU A 491 6.91 22.09 13.68
C LEU A 491 6.43 22.50 12.30
N ASP A 492 6.88 23.67 11.86
CA ASP A 492 6.74 24.19 10.49
C ASP A 492 7.27 23.18 9.45
N SER A 493 8.10 22.26 9.94
CA SER A 493 8.74 21.21 9.19
C SER A 493 8.44 19.83 9.78
N LEU A 494 7.55 19.65 10.76
CA LEU A 494 7.44 18.36 11.47
C LEU A 494 7.06 17.22 10.54
N MET A 495 6.15 17.50 9.60
CA MET A 495 5.74 16.48 8.63
C MET A 495 6.71 16.40 7.47
N ARG A 496 7.24 17.53 6.99
CA ARG A 496 8.33 17.54 6.01
C ARG A 496 9.63 17.07 6.66
N LEU A 497 10.42 17.90 7.36
CA LEU A 497 11.65 17.53 8.07
C LEU A 497 11.57 16.20 8.85
N ALA A 498 10.55 15.89 9.67
CA ALA A 498 10.56 14.59 10.38
C ALA A 498 10.24 13.38 9.49
N MET A 499 9.79 13.55 8.24
CA MET A 499 9.60 12.44 7.29
C MET A 499 10.62 12.44 6.15
N VAL A 500 11.26 13.58 5.82
CA VAL A 500 12.50 13.64 5.01
C VAL A 500 13.76 13.42 5.84
N GLN A 501 13.69 13.43 7.18
CA GLN A 501 14.79 12.97 8.05
C GLN A 501 15.16 11.52 7.67
N PRO A 502 16.45 11.14 7.72
CA PRO A 502 16.85 9.75 7.62
C PRO A 502 16.08 8.88 8.60
N ARG A 503 15.71 7.66 8.16
CA ARG A 503 14.93 6.72 8.96
C ARG A 503 15.48 6.50 10.36
N SER A 504 16.79 6.46 10.53
CA SER A 504 17.46 6.35 11.84
C SER A 504 17.06 7.47 12.80
N ARG A 505 17.03 8.72 12.33
CA ARG A 505 16.58 9.88 13.12
C ARG A 505 15.09 9.82 13.42
N ARG A 506 14.26 9.42 12.44
CA ARG A 506 12.80 9.26 12.65
C ARG A 506 12.49 8.21 13.72
N LEU A 507 13.13 7.05 13.64
CA LEU A 507 12.98 5.98 14.63
C LEU A 507 13.47 6.45 16.00
N ALA A 508 14.61 7.11 16.09
CA ALA A 508 15.13 7.66 17.35
C ALA A 508 14.17 8.66 18.02
N ILE A 509 13.56 9.57 17.24
CA ILE A 509 12.53 10.49 17.76
C ILE A 509 11.31 9.69 18.24
N LEU A 510 10.83 8.74 17.43
CA LEU A 510 9.64 7.96 17.74
C LEU A 510 9.81 7.06 18.95
N GLU A 511 10.95 6.38 19.11
CA GLU A 511 11.28 5.57 20.29
C GLU A 511 11.15 6.39 21.59
N ARG A 512 11.66 7.62 21.60
CA ARG A 512 11.59 8.53 22.76
C ARG A 512 10.18 9.04 23.00
N LEU A 513 9.44 9.29 21.92
CA LEU A 513 8.04 9.68 22.01
C LEU A 513 7.16 8.53 22.53
N THR A 514 7.41 7.29 22.13
CA THR A 514 6.61 6.11 22.50
C THR A 514 7.08 5.39 23.76
N ASP A 515 8.24 5.76 24.33
CA ASP A 515 8.77 5.20 25.59
C ASP A 515 7.77 5.32 26.74
N SER A 516 7.08 4.24 27.11
CA SER A 516 6.03 4.28 28.12
C SER A 516 6.52 4.57 29.54
N SER A 517 7.84 4.51 29.79
CA SER A 517 8.46 4.68 31.11
C SER A 517 8.91 6.11 31.41
N ALA A 518 9.04 6.95 30.37
CA ALA A 518 9.55 8.32 30.49
C ALA A 518 8.44 9.39 30.46
N LEU A 519 8.71 10.51 31.15
CA LEU A 519 7.99 11.76 31.02
C LEU A 519 8.42 12.47 29.73
N LYS A 520 7.50 13.13 29.03
CA LYS A 520 7.83 13.95 27.85
C LYS A 520 7.49 15.39 28.13
N VAL A 521 8.44 16.29 27.86
CA VAL A 521 8.26 17.72 28.06
C VAL A 521 8.46 18.44 26.74
N VAL A 522 7.44 19.16 26.32
CA VAL A 522 7.46 19.96 25.09
C VAL A 522 7.85 21.40 25.44
N CYS A 523 8.85 21.91 24.73
CA CYS A 523 9.39 23.27 24.84
C CYS A 523 9.00 24.06 23.58
N ASP A 524 8.25 25.15 23.74
CA ASP A 524 7.75 25.97 22.64
C ASP A 524 7.94 27.48 22.88
N ALA A 525 7.63 28.31 21.88
CA ALA A 525 7.62 29.77 21.99
C ALA A 525 6.27 30.30 22.52
N GLU A 526 6.32 31.18 23.52
CA GLU A 526 5.12 31.75 24.16
C GLU A 526 4.39 32.73 23.20
N GLY A 527 3.12 32.46 22.87
CA GLY A 527 2.19 33.48 22.33
C GLY A 527 1.62 33.33 20.90
N GLY A 528 1.79 32.21 20.19
CA GLY A 528 1.29 32.04 18.81
C GLY A 528 0.28 30.90 18.61
N ASP A 529 -0.66 31.08 17.67
CA ASP A 529 -1.70 30.09 17.27
C ASP A 529 -1.10 28.87 16.54
N GLU A 530 0.05 29.07 15.86
CA GLU A 530 0.84 28.02 15.19
C GLU A 530 1.35 26.93 16.17
N ASN A 531 1.47 27.24 17.46
CA ASN A 531 2.13 26.37 18.44
C ASN A 531 1.16 25.45 19.20
N LEU A 532 -0.15 25.74 19.17
CA LEU A 532 -1.19 24.84 19.66
C LEU A 532 -1.44 23.69 18.67
N ARG A 533 -1.32 23.96 17.36
CA ARG A 533 -1.34 22.94 16.27
C ARG A 533 -0.34 21.84 16.53
N ALA A 534 0.89 22.25 16.74
CA ALA A 534 2.04 21.41 16.99
C ALA A 534 1.95 20.44 18.15
N THR A 535 1.50 20.98 19.27
CA THR A 535 1.29 20.27 20.51
C THR A 535 0.21 19.19 20.31
N ARG A 536 -0.79 19.44 19.45
CA ARG A 536 -1.79 18.45 19.02
C ARG A 536 -1.28 17.47 17.95
N ILE A 537 -0.46 17.91 16.99
CA ILE A 537 0.17 17.06 15.96
C ILE A 537 1.10 16.06 16.64
N LEU A 538 1.91 16.48 17.61
CA LEU A 538 2.69 15.58 18.45
C LEU A 538 1.79 14.61 19.23
N ARG A 539 0.63 15.05 19.74
CA ARG A 539 -0.34 14.13 20.36
C ARG A 539 -0.96 13.15 19.35
N MET A 540 -1.16 13.54 18.09
CA MET A 540 -1.66 12.66 17.01
C MET A 540 -0.61 11.64 16.58
N ILE A 541 0.63 12.09 16.37
CA ILE A 541 1.80 11.24 16.06
C ILE A 541 2.02 10.25 17.21
N VAL A 542 1.91 10.72 18.46
CA VAL A 542 2.13 9.94 19.67
C VAL A 542 0.82 9.56 20.34
N SER A 543 -0.14 9.12 19.54
CA SER A 543 -1.49 8.83 19.98
C SER A 543 -1.59 7.91 21.21
N ALA A 544 -0.54 7.20 21.61
CA ALA A 544 -0.49 6.48 22.87
C ALA A 544 -0.61 7.40 24.09
N ARG A 545 -1.62 7.13 24.92
CA ARG A 545 -1.54 7.38 26.36
C ARG A 545 -0.34 6.64 26.95
N THR A 546 0.83 7.25 26.84
CA THR A 546 1.93 7.07 27.77
C THR A 546 1.76 8.09 28.88
N ASN A 547 2.13 7.74 30.11
CA ASN A 547 1.90 8.61 31.25
C ASN A 547 2.61 9.97 31.08
N SER A 548 1.79 11.02 30.99
CA SER A 548 2.09 12.46 31.12
C SER A 548 3.06 13.09 30.11
N PHE A 549 2.50 13.73 29.08
CA PHE A 549 3.18 14.85 28.44
C PHE A 549 2.93 16.15 29.20
N LEU A 550 3.97 16.96 29.35
CA LEU A 550 3.92 18.29 29.95
C LEU A 550 4.38 19.35 28.96
N ARG A 551 3.93 20.58 29.18
CA ARG A 551 4.39 21.76 28.43
C ARG A 551 5.17 22.70 29.36
N LEU A 552 6.34 23.16 28.93
CA LEU A 552 7.12 24.15 29.67
C LEU A 552 6.47 25.54 29.57
N SER A 553 6.04 26.09 30.71
CA SER A 553 5.42 27.41 30.79
C SER A 553 6.40 28.53 30.42
N GLY A 554 6.07 29.28 29.37
CA GLY A 554 6.88 30.38 28.83
C GLY A 554 8.18 29.96 28.17
N GLY A 555 8.34 28.66 27.91
CA GLY A 555 9.37 28.12 27.04
C GLY A 555 10.82 28.44 27.42
N PRO A 556 11.73 28.38 26.44
CA PRO A 556 13.15 28.70 26.61
C PRO A 556 13.40 30.13 27.10
N ARG A 557 12.50 31.08 26.82
CA ARG A 557 12.60 32.45 27.34
C ARG A 557 12.50 32.49 28.86
N ASN A 558 11.50 31.82 29.44
CA ASN A 558 11.35 31.78 30.89
C ASN A 558 12.38 30.87 31.55
N TRP A 559 12.83 29.82 30.85
CA TRP A 559 13.98 29.01 31.27
C TRP A 559 15.25 29.85 31.44
N ARG A 560 15.57 30.67 30.44
CA ARG A 560 16.68 31.62 30.47
C ARG A 560 16.52 32.66 31.56
N THR A 561 15.32 33.23 31.69
CA THR A 561 15.02 34.25 32.72
C THR A 561 15.18 33.68 34.13
N ALA A 562 14.97 32.38 34.31
CA ALA A 562 15.21 31.68 35.57
C ALA A 562 16.70 31.33 35.82
N GLY A 563 17.61 31.66 34.90
CA GLY A 563 19.05 31.42 35.06
C GLY A 563 19.47 29.94 34.96
N LEU A 564 18.70 29.13 34.22
CA LEU A 564 18.93 27.68 34.08
C LEU A 564 19.82 27.35 32.87
N PRO A 565 20.49 26.18 32.82
CA PRO A 565 21.44 25.82 31.77
C PRO A 565 20.84 25.79 30.36
N GLU A 566 21.54 26.35 29.37
CA GLU A 566 21.17 26.33 27.96
C GLU A 566 22.30 25.73 27.11
N ALA A 567 21.93 25.08 26.01
CA ALA A 567 22.82 24.65 24.95
C ALA A 567 22.59 25.48 23.67
N THR A 568 23.58 25.49 22.77
CA THR A 568 23.55 26.24 21.50
C THR A 568 24.09 25.37 20.36
N GLY A 569 23.68 25.65 19.13
CA GLY A 569 24.09 24.87 17.95
C GLY A 569 23.12 23.73 17.60
N HIS A 570 23.60 22.76 16.80
CA HIS A 570 22.77 21.72 16.16
C HIS A 570 22.74 20.36 16.87
N ASP A 571 23.49 20.16 17.96
CA ASP A 571 23.51 18.87 18.63
C ASP A 571 22.19 18.61 19.37
N ASP A 572 21.36 17.75 18.80
CA ASP A 572 20.04 17.40 19.32
C ASP A 572 19.98 15.95 19.85
N GLY A 573 21.14 15.30 20.03
CA GLY A 573 21.22 13.94 20.57
C GLY A 573 20.58 12.88 19.67
N LEU A 574 20.29 13.20 18.42
CA LEU A 574 19.83 12.27 17.38
C LEU A 574 21.00 11.82 16.50
N PRO A 575 20.92 10.63 15.88
CA PRO A 575 21.94 10.17 14.93
C PRO A 575 22.24 11.26 13.88
N PRO A 576 23.48 11.45 13.43
CA PRO A 576 23.76 12.45 12.40
C PRO A 576 22.88 12.22 11.17
N ALA A 577 22.46 13.31 10.52
CA ALA A 577 21.85 13.20 9.21
C ALA A 577 22.96 12.78 8.23
N GLU A 578 23.18 11.48 8.07
CA GLU A 578 24.09 10.98 7.04
C GLU A 578 23.54 11.40 5.66
N GLY A 579 24.45 11.85 4.80
CA GLY A 579 24.15 12.54 3.55
C GLY A 579 23.19 11.80 2.63
N THR A 580 22.30 12.59 2.03
CA THR A 580 21.42 12.28 0.90
C THR A 580 22.14 11.61 -0.27
#